data_AF-A0A1G5USZ6-F1
#
_entry.id   AF-A0A1G5USZ6-F1
#
_cell.length_a   1.000
_cell.length_b   1.000
_cell.length_c   1.000
_cell.angle_alpha   90.00
_cell.angle_beta   90.00
_cell.angle_gamma   90.00
#
_symmetry.space_group_name_H-M   'P 1'
#
loop_
_entity.id
_entity.type
_entity.pdbx_description
1 polymer ?
#
loop_
_entity_poly.entity_id
_entity_poly.type
_entity_poly.pdbx_seq_one_letter_code
_entity_poly.pdbx_strand_id
1 'polypeptide(L)' 'MGRKDLTNAAGAPVVDNINIMTAGPRGPALLQDVWLLEKLTHLDREAIPERRMHAKEAVLAGWQAYRGVPAILDHCR' A
#
# COMPACT_ATOMS: atom_id res chain seq x y z
N MET A 1 -4.83 -16.31 20.74
CA MET A 1 -4.37 -15.37 19.70
C MET A 1 -4.18 -14.02 20.37
N GLY A 2 -2.95 -13.68 20.75
CA GLY A 2 -2.68 -12.38 21.39
C GLY A 2 -2.94 -11.26 20.39
N ARG A 3 -3.55 -10.15 20.83
CA ARG A 3 -3.67 -8.94 20.02
C ARG A 3 -2.28 -8.60 19.48
N LYS A 4 -2.16 -8.43 18.17
CA LYS A 4 -0.97 -7.81 17.59
C LYS A 4 -1.04 -6.35 17.96
N ASP A 5 -0.16 -5.92 18.85
CA ASP A 5 -0.06 -4.52 19.25
C ASP A 5 0.42 -3.69 18.05
N LEU A 6 -0.08 -2.45 17.97
CA LEU A 6 0.37 -1.50 16.95
C LEU A 6 1.87 -1.26 17.14
N THR A 7 2.63 -1.46 16.07
CA THR A 7 4.08 -1.36 16.06
C THR A 7 4.51 -0.46 14.90
N ASN A 8 5.65 0.20 15.07
CA ASN A 8 6.30 0.90 13.97
C ASN A 8 7.06 -0.09 13.06
N ALA A 9 7.61 0.37 11.94
CA ALA A 9 8.40 -0.45 11.02
C ALA A 9 9.66 -1.02 11.67
N ALA A 10 10.17 -0.39 12.72
CA ALA A 10 11.26 -0.90 13.54
C ALA A 10 10.83 -1.92 14.61
N GLY A 11 9.54 -2.23 14.73
CA GLY A 11 8.99 -3.19 15.70
C GLY A 11 8.81 -2.64 17.13
N ALA A 12 9.03 -1.34 17.36
CA ALA A 12 8.74 -0.70 18.64
C ALA A 12 7.22 -0.51 18.82
N PRO A 13 6.70 -0.71 20.04
CA PRO A 13 5.27 -0.57 20.32
C PRO A 13 4.86 0.91 20.28
N VAL A 14 3.67 1.15 19.71
CA VAL A 14 3.07 2.48 19.56
C VAL A 14 2.11 2.74 20.72
N VAL A 15 2.33 3.83 21.44
CA VAL A 15 1.53 4.17 22.64
C VAL A 15 0.23 4.91 22.28
N ASP A 16 0.28 5.85 21.33
CA ASP A 16 -0.89 6.61 20.85
C ASP A 16 -0.84 6.76 19.32
N ASN A 17 -2.00 6.67 18.68
CA ASN A 17 -2.19 6.76 17.23
C ASN A 17 -3.20 7.86 16.84
N ILE A 18 -3.82 8.53 17.80
CA ILE A 18 -4.84 9.54 17.54
C ILE A 18 -4.20 10.95 17.54
N ASN A 19 -3.13 11.13 18.32
CA ASN A 19 -2.52 12.44 18.54
C ASN A 19 -1.08 12.51 17.98
N ILE A 20 -0.65 13.75 17.74
CA ILE A 20 0.72 14.10 17.35
C ILE A 20 1.49 14.68 18.54
N MET A 21 2.81 14.51 18.58
CA MET A 21 3.63 15.11 19.62
C MET A 21 3.84 16.60 19.33
N THR A 22 3.30 17.45 20.20
CA THR A 22 3.37 18.92 20.08
C THR A 22 4.11 19.54 21.26
N ALA A 23 4.65 20.76 21.07
CA ALA A 23 5.22 21.57 22.14
C ALA A 23 4.12 22.18 23.07
N GLY A 24 3.19 21.35 23.55
CA GLY A 24 1.98 21.73 24.32
C GLY A 24 0.67 21.55 23.55
N PRO A 25 -0.52 21.64 24.19
CA PRO A 25 -1.82 21.29 23.59
C PRO A 25 -2.21 22.05 22.31
N ARG A 26 -1.61 23.22 22.08
CA ARG A 26 -1.76 24.02 20.85
C ARG A 26 -0.42 24.52 20.31
N GLY A 27 0.66 23.83 20.67
CA GLY A 27 2.00 24.12 20.17
C GLY A 27 2.22 23.55 18.76
N PRO A 28 3.29 23.97 18.07
CA PRO A 28 3.70 23.36 16.81
C PRO A 28 4.06 21.87 17.00
N ALA A 29 3.95 21.09 15.91
CA ALA A 29 4.38 19.70 15.88
C ALA A 29 5.90 19.60 16.07
N LEU A 30 6.34 18.62 16.85
CA LEU A 30 7.76 18.39 17.12
C LEU A 30 8.36 17.44 16.07
N LEU A 31 9.53 17.80 15.54
CA LEU A 31 10.26 16.95 14.59
C LEU A 31 10.78 15.64 15.22
N GLN A 32 10.83 15.58 16.56
CA GLN A 32 11.24 14.40 17.31
C GLN A 32 10.20 13.26 17.25
N ASP A 33 9.00 13.52 16.74
CA ASP A 33 7.96 12.51 16.58
C ASP A 33 8.29 11.57 15.41
N VAL A 34 9.10 10.54 15.71
CA VAL A 34 9.53 9.54 14.72
C VAL A 34 8.33 8.78 14.14
N TRP A 35 7.30 8.53 14.96
CA TRP A 35 6.14 7.75 14.56
C TRP A 35 5.25 8.50 13.56
N LEU A 36 5.03 9.80 13.79
CA LEU A 36 4.31 10.65 12.85
C LEU A 36 5.04 10.74 11.50
N LEU A 37 6.35 10.99 11.53
CA LEU A 37 7.16 11.12 10.32
C LEU A 37 7.13 9.84 9.50
N GLU A 38 7.28 8.69 10.14
CA GLU A 38 7.27 7.40 9.47
C GLU A 38 5.96 7.17 8.69
N LYS A 39 4.80 7.43 9.31
CA LYS A 39 3.50 7.28 8.64
C LYS A 39 3.33 8.19 7.44
N LEU A 40 3.67 9.46 7.58
CA LEU A 40 3.52 10.43 6.49
C LEU A 40 4.42 10.05 5.33
N THR A 41 5.68 9.71 5.61
CA THR A 41 6.63 9.32 4.56
C THR A 41 6.24 8.05 3.81
N HIS A 42 5.51 7.14 4.49
CA HIS A 42 4.96 5.93 3.88
C HIS A 42 3.77 6.27 2.98
N LEU A 43 2.83 7.10 3.46
CA LEU A 43 1.68 7.56 2.70
C LEU A 43 2.09 8.32 1.43
N ASP A 44 3.07 9.22 1.54
CA ASP A 44 3.56 10.02 0.42
C ASP A 44 4.13 9.17 -0.72
N ARG A 45 4.56 7.95 -0.42
CA ARG A 45 5.17 7.00 -1.38
C ARG A 45 4.24 5.87 -1.81
N GLU A 46 2.97 5.90 -1.40
CA GLU A 46 2.01 4.86 -1.73
C GLU A 46 1.55 4.96 -3.20
N ALA A 47 1.60 6.16 -3.79
CA ALA A 47 1.23 6.36 -5.18
C ALA A 47 2.27 5.71 -6.12
N ILE A 48 1.89 4.56 -6.67
CA ILE A 48 2.63 3.89 -7.76
C ILE A 48 1.97 4.31 -9.08
N PRO A 49 2.74 4.75 -10.10
CA PRO A 49 2.16 5.15 -11.37
C PRO A 49 1.35 4.00 -11.99
N GLU A 50 0.17 4.32 -12.48
CA GLU A 50 -0.70 3.38 -13.17
C GLU A 50 -0.13 2.97 -14.55
N ARG A 51 -0.57 1.81 -15.06
CA ARG A 51 -0.15 1.32 -16.39
C ARG A 51 -0.72 2.22 -17.49
N ARG A 52 0.09 2.55 -18.52
CA ARG A 52 -0.26 3.52 -19.60
C ARG A 52 -1.58 3.23 -20.36
N MET A 53 -2.06 1.99 -20.40
CA MET A 53 -3.37 1.59 -20.94
C MET A 53 -3.91 0.46 -20.07
N HIS A 54 -5.23 0.38 -19.85
CA HIS A 54 -5.88 -0.59 -18.97
C HIS A 54 -5.45 -0.47 -17.49
N ALA A 55 -5.46 0.75 -16.94
CA ALA A 55 -5.16 0.99 -15.52
C ALA A 55 -6.22 0.41 -14.57
N LYS A 56 -7.44 0.22 -15.07
CA LYS A 56 -8.60 -0.24 -14.31
C LYS A 56 -8.98 -1.67 -14.70
N GLU A 57 -8.19 -2.62 -14.24
CA GLU A 57 -8.52 -4.04 -14.34
C GLU A 57 -8.75 -4.60 -12.94
N ALA A 58 -9.87 -5.27 -12.72
CA ALA A 58 -10.14 -6.00 -11.48
C ALA A 58 -9.70 -7.46 -11.69
N VAL A 59 -8.61 -7.87 -11.04
CA VAL A 59 -8.11 -9.24 -11.13
C VAL A 59 -8.82 -10.11 -10.09
N LEU A 60 -9.57 -11.11 -10.55
CA LEU A 60 -10.07 -12.20 -9.72
C LEU A 60 -9.00 -13.30 -9.71
N ALA A 61 -8.46 -13.63 -8.53
CA ALA A 61 -7.45 -14.67 -8.39
C ALA A 61 -8.07 -16.06 -8.58
N GLY A 62 -8.18 -16.50 -9.84
CA GLY A 62 -8.56 -17.84 -10.25
C GLY A 62 -7.75 -18.25 -11.49
N TRP A 63 -6.97 -19.32 -11.38
CA TRP A 63 -6.21 -19.90 -12.48
C TRP A 63 -7.14 -20.37 -13.61
N GLN A 64 -7.06 -19.74 -14.80
CA GLN A 64 -7.15 -20.36 -16.15
C GLN A 64 -7.63 -19.35 -17.20
N ALA A 65 -6.75 -19.00 -18.15
CA ALA A 65 -6.99 -19.15 -19.59
C ALA A 65 -5.89 -18.47 -20.43
N TYR A 66 -4.68 -19.04 -20.44
CA TYR A 66 -4.00 -19.19 -21.73
C TYR A 66 -4.77 -20.26 -22.53
N ARG A 67 -6.02 -19.96 -22.92
CA ARG A 67 -6.70 -20.77 -23.94
C ARG A 67 -6.10 -20.35 -25.28
N GLY A 68 -5.15 -21.16 -25.70
CA GLY A 68 -4.89 -21.53 -27.09
C GLY A 68 -5.02 -20.40 -28.11
N VAL A 69 -3.87 -19.87 -28.51
CA VAL A 69 -3.65 -19.43 -29.88
C VAL A 69 -4.16 -20.56 -30.81
N PRO A 70 -5.16 -20.35 -31.68
CA PRO A 70 -5.37 -21.28 -32.78
C PRO A 70 -4.28 -21.00 -33.82
N ALA A 71 -3.15 -21.70 -33.69
CA ALA A 71 -2.33 -22.00 -34.84
C ALA A 71 -3.10 -23.05 -35.67
N ILE A 72 -3.80 -22.61 -36.72
CA ILE A 72 -4.35 -23.30 -37.91
C ILE A 72 -5.03 -22.12 -38.66
N LEU A 73 -4.52 -21.47 -39.72
CA LEU A 73 -3.87 -21.96 -40.93
C LEU A 73 -4.47 -23.27 -41.43
N ASP A 74 -5.77 -23.27 -41.67
CA ASP A 74 -6.41 -24.15 -42.68
C ASP A 74 -7.78 -23.62 -43.13
N HIS A 75 -7.81 -22.70 -44.10
CA HIS A 75 -8.88 -22.63 -45.10
C HIS A 75 -8.46 -21.80 -46.32
N CYS A 76 -7.54 -22.37 -47.11
CA CYS A 76 -7.61 -22.22 -48.56
C CYS A 76 -8.41 -23.40 -49.11
N ARG A 77 -9.74 -23.23 -49.18
CA ARG A 77 -10.57 -23.76 -50.26
C ARG A 77 -11.70 -22.77 -50.52
#